data_AF-A0A7L9K4D0-F1
#
_entry.id   AF-A0A7L9K4D0-F1
#
_cell.length_a   1.000
_cell.length_b   1.000
_cell.length_c   1.000
_cell.angle_alpha   90.00
_cell.angle_beta   90.00
_cell.angle_gamma   90.00
#
_symmetry.space_group_name_H-M   'P 1'
#
loop_
_entity.id
_entity.type
_entity.pdbx_description
1 polymer ?
#
loop_
_entity_poly.entity_id
_entity_poly.type
_entity_poly.pdbx_seq_one_letter_code
_entity_poly.pdbx_strand_id
1 'polypeptide(L)' 'SGHLISDSIVNRVVCDRIGHPDCSGGFILDGYPRTVDQAQNLQIIVSGMNCCIDAVIELQVDGFLMFK' A
#
# COMPACT_ATOMS: atom_id res chain seq x y z
N SER A 1 22.09 -9.45 6.37
CA SER A 1 21.43 -9.50 5.06
C SER A 1 19.94 -9.31 5.29
N GLY A 2 19.39 -8.13 4.99
CA GLY A 2 17.95 -7.90 5.11
C GLY A 2 17.23 -8.82 4.14
N HIS A 3 16.52 -9.82 4.66
CA HIS A 3 15.71 -10.69 3.82
C HIS A 3 14.59 -9.85 3.23
N LEU A 4 14.52 -9.81 1.90
CA LEU A 4 13.40 -9.22 1.18
C LEU A 4 12.14 -9.99 1.60
N ILE A 5 11.23 -9.31 2.29
CA ILE A 5 9.91 -9.87 2.59
C ILE A 5 9.20 -10.07 1.25
N SER A 6 8.62 -11.25 1.03
CA SER A 6 7.94 -11.54 -0.23
C SER A 6 6.68 -10.70 -0.37
N ASP A 7 6.34 -10.33 -1.61
CA ASP A 7 5.11 -9.59 -1.92
C ASP A 7 3.85 -10.27 -1.36
N SER A 8 3.82 -11.61 -1.37
CA SER A 8 2.72 -12.38 -0.78
C SER A 8 2.52 -12.15 0.72
N ILE A 9 3.61 -11.96 1.48
CA ILE A 9 3.55 -11.66 2.91
C ILE A 9 3.07 -10.22 3.10
N VAL A 10 3.62 -9.27 2.33
CA VAL A 10 3.22 -7.85 2.41
C VAL A 10 1.73 -7.69 2.09
N ASN A 11 1.26 -8.29 0.99
CA ASN A 11 -0.15 -8.25 0.58
C ASN A 11 -1.07 -8.80 1.67
N ARG A 12 -0.66 -9.90 2.34
CA ARG A 12 -1.45 -10.49 3.42
C ARG A 12 -1.53 -9.57 4.63
N VAL A 13 -0.43 -8.93 5.03
CA VAL A 13 -0.40 -7.99 6.15
C VAL A 13 -1.27 -6.77 5.86
N VAL A 14 -1.20 -6.22 4.65
CA VAL A 14 -2.03 -5.07 4.24
C VAL A 14 -3.52 -5.43 4.24
N CYS A 15 -3.88 -6.58 3.67
CA CYS A 15 -5.26 -7.08 3.64
C CYS A 15 -5.85 -7.24 5.05
N ASP A 16 -5.12 -7.93 5.93
CA ASP A 16 -5.53 -8.14 7.32
C ASP A 16 -5.75 -6.80 8.05
N ARG A 17 -4.84 -5.84 7.84
CA ARG A 17 -4.91 -4.54 8.50
C ARG A 17 -6.11 -3.70 8.07
N ILE A 18 -6.40 -3.65 6.76
CA ILE A 18 -7.53 -2.87 6.22
C ILE A 18 -8.88 -3.43 6.70
N GLY A 19 -8.95 -4.73 7.00
CA GLY A 19 -10.16 -5.38 7.51
C GLY A 19 -10.53 -5.02 8.95
N HIS A 20 -9.69 -4.30 9.70
CA HIS A 20 -9.98 -3.93 11.07
C HIS A 20 -11.04 -2.81 11.18
N PRO A 21 -11.85 -2.78 12.26
CA PRO A 21 -12.95 -1.81 12.41
C PRO A 21 -12.53 -0.34 12.35
N ASP A 22 -11.30 -0.02 12.78
CA ASP A 22 -10.76 1.33 12.77
C ASP A 22 -10.42 1.84 11.35
N CYS A 23 -10.28 0.94 10.37
CA CYS A 23 -10.08 1.28 8.97
C CYS A 23 -11.39 1.47 8.18
N SER A 24 -12.55 1.27 8.82
CA SER A 24 -13.86 1.45 8.16
C SER A 24 -14.14 2.89 7.71
N GLY A 25 -13.51 3.86 8.35
CA GLY A 25 -13.56 5.28 7.96
C GLY A 25 -12.57 5.66 6.86
N GLY A 26 -11.74 4.72 6.41
CA GLY A 26 -10.67 4.95 5.44
C GLY A 26 -9.29 4.59 6.00
N PHE A 27 -8.29 4.60 5.11
CA PHE A 27 -6.91 4.28 5.43
C PHE A 27 -5.95 5.04 4.51
N ILE A 28 -4.70 5.19 4.95
CA ILE A 28 -3.60 5.70 4.12
C ILE A 28 -2.56 4.60 4.03
N LEU A 29 -2.17 4.26 2.81
CA LEU A 29 -1.08 3.33 2.55
C LEU A 29 0.16 4.17 2.23
N ASP A 30 1.16 4.09 3.11
CA ASP A 30 2.45 4.76 2.93
C ASP A 30 3.52 3.74 2.54
N GLY A 31 4.17 3.98 1.41
CA GLY A 31 5.20 3.10 0.87
C GLY A 31 4.69 1.75 0.36
N TYR A 32 3.39 1.60 0.13
CA TYR A 32 2.76 0.46 -0.55
C TYR A 32 1.57 0.96 -1.41
N PRO A 33 1.39 0.46 -2.64
CA PRO A 33 2.21 -0.52 -3.35
C PRO A 33 3.51 0.10 -3.90
N ARG A 34 4.58 -0.71 -4.05
CA ARG A 34 5.87 -0.33 -4.67
C ARG A 34 6.10 -0.96 -6.04
N THR A 35 5.35 -2.00 -6.37
CA THR A 35 5.42 -2.70 -7.67
C THR A 35 4.05 -2.74 -8.32
N VAL A 36 4.00 -2.94 -9.63
CA VAL A 36 2.73 -3.09 -10.38
C VAL A 36 1.94 -4.29 -9.88
N ASP A 37 2.61 -5.41 -9.57
CA ASP A 37 1.95 -6.62 -9.06
C ASP A 37 1.32 -6.39 -7.68
N GLN A 38 1.96 -5.62 -6.81
CA GLN A 38 1.37 -5.20 -5.54
C GLN A 38 0.13 -4.32 -5.77
N ALA A 39 0.17 -3.39 -6.72
CA ALA A 39 -0.96 -2.53 -7.05
C ALA A 39 -2.17 -3.34 -7.59
N GLN A 40 -1.91 -4.33 -8.44
CA GLN A 40 -2.95 -5.23 -8.94
C GLN A 40 -3.59 -6.05 -7.81
N ASN A 41 -2.78 -6.55 -6.86
CA ASN A 41 -3.28 -7.25 -5.69
C ASN A 41 -4.11 -6.34 -4.77
N LEU A 42 -3.63 -5.12 -4.52
CA LEU A 42 -4.38 -4.12 -3.75
C LEU A 42 -5.76 -3.87 -4.36
N GLN A 43 -5.84 -3.73 -5.68
CA GLN A 43 -7.11 -3.55 -6.39
C GLN A 43 -8.09 -4.71 -6.15
N ILE A 44 -7.60 -5.95 -6.17
CA ILE A 44 -8.41 -7.15 -5.90
C ILE A 44 -8.92 -7.13 -4.44
N ILE A 45 -8.03 -6.83 -3.50
CA ILE A 45 -8.33 -6.77 -2.06
C ILE A 45 -9.42 -5.74 -1.79
N VAL A 46 -9.24 -4.48 -2.23
CA VAL A 46 -10.21 -3.40 -1.96
C VAL A 46 -11.56 -3.67 -2.61
N SER A 47 -11.57 -4.20 -3.84
CA SER A 47 -12.81 -4.57 -4.54
C SER A 47 -13.58 -5.67 -3.79
N GLY A 48 -12.89 -6.64 -3.21
CA GLY A 48 -13.51 -7.70 -2.39
C GLY A 48 -14.10 -7.21 -1.07
N MET A 49 -13.66 -6.05 -0.58
CA MET A 49 -14.14 -5.41 0.65
C MET A 49 -15.19 -4.31 0.38
N ASN A 50 -15.68 -4.17 -0.86
CA ASN A 50 -16.53 -3.05 -1.29
C ASN A 50 -15.92 -1.66 -1.01
N CYS A 51 -14.59 -1.55 -1.06
CA CYS A 51 -13.88 -0.27 -0.96
C CYS A 51 -13.10 0.03 -2.26
N CYS A 52 -12.66 1.27 -2.39
CA CYS A 52 -11.90 1.74 -3.55
C CYS A 52 -10.70 2.57 -3.10
N ILE A 53 -9.77 2.81 -4.03
CA ILE A 53 -8.68 3.77 -3.84
C ILE A 53 -9.18 5.12 -4.36
N ASP A 54 -9.37 6.07 -3.46
CA ASP A 54 -9.89 7.40 -3.81
C ASP A 54 -8.85 8.30 -4.46
N ALA A 55 -7.59 8.19 -4.02
CA ALA A 55 -6.50 9.02 -4.49
C ALA A 55 -5.14 8.32 -4.36
N VAL A 56 -4.20 8.74 -5.21
CA VAL A 56 -2.77 8.42 -5.10
C VAL A 56 -2.02 9.73 -5.03
N ILE A 57 -1.19 9.89 -3.98
CA ILE A 57 -0.39 11.10 -3.76
C ILE A 57 1.06 10.76 -4.07
N GLU A 58 1.60 11.36 -5.14
CA GLU A 58 3.02 11.29 -5.47
C GLU A 58 3.75 12.48 -4.85
N LEU A 59 4.67 12.20 -3.93
CA LEU A 59 5.54 13.22 -3.34
C LEU A 59 6.82 13.34 -4.17
N GLN A 60 6.87 14.34 -5.05
CA GLN A 60 8.06 14.61 -5.87
C GLN A 60 9.04 15.51 -5.10
N VAL A 61 10.25 15.00 -4.89
CA VAL A 61 11.34 15.74 -4.22
C VAL A 61 12.54 15.79 -5.15
N ASP A 62 13.21 16.94 -5.21
CA ASP A 62 14.48 17.07 -5.93
C ASP A 62 15.54 16.17 -5.28
N GLY A 63 16.16 15.30 -6.07
CA GLY A 63 17.21 14.39 -5.60
C GLY A 63 18.38 15.11 -4.93
N PHE A 64 18.69 16.35 -5.35
CA PHE A 64 19.73 17.16 -4.71
C PHE A 64 19.36 17.59 -3.29
N LEU A 65 18.08 17.83 -3.01
CA LEU A 65 17.58 18.20 -1.68
C LEU A 65 17.49 17.00 -0.73
N MET A 66 17.38 15.78 -1.25
CA MET A 66 17.16 14.58 -0.44
C MET A 66 18.40 14.11 0.35
N PHE A 67 19.60 14.55 -0.04
CA PHE A 67 20.89 14.12 0.54
C PHE A 67 21.65 15.22 1.28
N LYS A 68 21.01 16.36 1.54
CA LYS A 68 21.59 17.46 2.32
C LYS A 68 21.14 17.39 3.78
#